data_AF-A0A2V7J1K5-F1
#
_entry.id   AF-A0A2V7J1K5-F1
#
_cell.length_a   1.000
_cell.length_b   1.000
_cell.length_c   1.000
_cell.angle_alpha   90.00
_cell.angle_beta   90.00
_cell.angle_gamma   90.00
#
_symmetry.space_group_name_H-M   'P 1'
#
loop_
_entity.id
_entity.type
_entity.pdbx_description
1 polymer ?
#
loop_
_entity_poly.entity_id
_entity_poly.type
_entity_poly.pdbx_seq_one_letter_code
_entity_poly.pdbx_strand_id
1 'polypeptide(L)'
;MTSGPSSALTSQFSRDATLPDVQNQLVTGPTRVEVSVIPGTLTARRLELEAPDQLTKPERVRGRVTAITSGTDTATLTLDLGGLQIALNGSTRLHPDDADNGQQAAMPATSDDGGNGMTLADFVARIQAELAAGRNPAVRATRPAPAPPQAPDDGKFLAATLQLDEGNNHPRIELNIAAANLTTNATPPPDAVLKVLGVSLELRVSDGTTKLRVENQEAMGAIEFHGVVKSVDQTANTVTLMDGTIIRIVAGTAFEAREGDEDDHVTSLADVQAALTAGKTVETEGRGVVDTNSPLTIDAIRIEFEVEGEPMPPAVRMVEFEDTVASVDVAGSTFTLGKGAVVTVTAQTRIGSEGIQTLQDVSDTLAAHKRVRAAGIGTLTSAGPPPAISALFVEFRSASSDMP
;
A
#
# COMPACT_ATOMS: atom_id res chain seq x y z
N MET A 1 29.34 3.35 45.50
CA MET A 1 27.87 3.25 45.53
C MET A 1 27.45 2.70 44.18
N THR A 2 27.12 1.42 44.13
CA THR A 2 26.72 0.70 42.93
C THR A 2 25.23 1.00 42.69
N SER A 3 24.92 1.79 41.67
CA SER A 3 23.57 1.89 41.12
C SER A 3 23.23 0.53 40.52
N GLY A 4 22.34 -0.20 41.20
CA GLY A 4 21.77 -1.45 40.68
C GLY A 4 20.96 -1.22 39.39
N PRO A 5 20.56 -2.29 38.71
CA PRO A 5 19.73 -2.18 37.51
C PRO A 5 18.48 -1.41 37.89
N SER A 6 18.25 -0.28 37.22
CA SER A 6 17.02 0.48 37.31
C SER A 6 15.87 -0.50 37.20
N SER A 7 15.12 -0.66 38.29
CA SER A 7 13.92 -1.47 38.30
C SER A 7 13.08 -1.06 37.11
N ALA A 8 12.68 -2.04 36.30
CA ALA A 8 11.82 -1.84 35.14
C ALA A 8 10.51 -1.17 35.59
N LEU A 9 10.51 0.17 35.64
CA LEU A 9 9.30 0.93 35.47
C LEU A 9 8.74 0.44 34.14
N THR A 10 7.54 -0.11 34.18
CA THR A 10 6.82 -0.52 32.99
C THR A 10 6.65 0.75 32.16
N SER A 11 7.49 0.96 31.14
CA SER A 11 7.39 2.14 30.28
C SER A 11 5.99 2.15 29.69
N GLN A 12 5.12 3.03 30.17
CA GLN A 12 3.77 3.17 29.66
C GLN A 12 3.79 4.31 28.66
N PHE A 13 3.99 4.01 27.39
CA PHE A 13 4.14 5.03 26.35
C PHE A 13 2.84 5.74 25.99
N SER A 14 1.70 5.08 26.19
CA SER A 14 0.38 5.68 26.02
C SER A 14 -0.63 5.12 27.02
N ARG A 15 -1.73 5.85 27.17
CA ARG A 15 -2.89 5.45 27.97
C ARG A 15 -4.15 5.56 27.14
N ASP A 16 -5.15 4.74 27.49
CA ASP A 16 -6.49 4.91 26.94
C ASP A 16 -7.05 6.27 27.39
N ALA A 17 -7.83 6.88 26.51
CA ALA A 17 -8.45 8.17 26.72
C ALA A 17 -9.96 8.10 26.51
N THR A 18 -10.68 9.03 27.12
CA THR A 18 -12.09 9.25 26.86
C THR A 18 -12.29 10.40 25.87
N LEU A 19 -13.46 10.50 25.26
CA LEU A 19 -13.78 11.61 24.37
C LEU A 19 -13.68 12.98 25.09
N PRO A 20 -14.12 13.14 26.36
CA PRO A 20 -13.83 14.34 27.15
C PRO A 20 -12.34 14.64 27.33
N ASP A 21 -11.48 13.63 27.52
CA ASP A 21 -10.04 13.85 27.64
C ASP A 21 -9.47 14.47 26.35
N VAL A 22 -9.86 13.91 25.20
CA VAL A 22 -9.49 14.43 23.87
C VAL A 22 -9.98 15.87 23.71
N GLN A 23 -11.25 16.16 24.02
CA GLN A 23 -11.79 17.52 23.92
C GLN A 23 -11.02 18.51 24.79
N ASN A 24 -10.73 18.14 26.04
CA ASN A 24 -9.99 18.98 26.97
C ASN A 24 -8.60 19.30 26.42
N GLN A 25 -7.88 18.29 25.91
CA GLN A 25 -6.55 18.50 25.34
C GLN A 25 -6.59 19.42 24.12
N LEU A 26 -7.53 19.22 23.20
CA LEU A 26 -7.67 20.06 22.00
C LEU A 26 -8.07 21.52 22.29
N VAL A 27 -8.72 21.78 23.43
CA VAL A 27 -9.02 23.14 23.90
C VAL A 27 -7.80 23.84 24.50
N THR A 28 -6.84 23.09 25.05
CA THR A 28 -5.61 23.68 25.61
C THR A 28 -4.63 24.19 24.55
N GLY A 29 -4.70 23.66 23.33
CA GLY A 29 -3.88 24.13 22.21
C GLY A 29 -3.83 23.14 21.04
N PRO A 30 -3.07 23.48 19.99
CA PRO A 30 -2.80 22.57 18.88
C PRO A 30 -2.22 21.25 19.39
N THR A 31 -2.71 20.14 18.85
CA THR A 31 -2.27 18.80 19.19
C THR A 31 -1.97 18.03 17.91
N ARG A 32 -0.83 17.34 17.87
CA ARG A 32 -0.52 16.39 16.81
C ARG A 32 -1.36 15.14 17.03
N VAL A 33 -2.06 14.68 16.00
CA VAL A 33 -2.84 13.46 16.06
C VAL A 33 -2.41 12.49 14.98
N GLU A 34 -2.50 11.22 15.32
CA GLU A 34 -2.46 10.09 14.41
C GLU A 34 -3.84 9.44 14.36
N VAL A 35 -4.37 9.25 13.15
CA VAL A 35 -5.68 8.64 12.92
C VAL A 35 -5.53 7.46 11.99
N SER A 36 -5.79 6.26 12.50
CA SER A 36 -5.88 5.03 11.70
C SER A 36 -7.34 4.79 11.33
N VAL A 37 -7.62 4.60 10.05
CA VAL A 37 -8.99 4.48 9.51
C VAL A 37 -9.25 3.06 9.03
N ILE A 38 -10.47 2.58 9.21
CA ILE A 38 -10.88 1.27 8.70
C ILE A 38 -10.93 1.35 7.15
N PRO A 39 -10.17 0.51 6.43
CA PRO A 39 -10.10 0.56 4.97
C PRO A 39 -11.48 0.54 4.30
N GLY A 40 -11.67 1.37 3.28
CA GLY A 40 -12.94 1.48 2.55
C GLY A 40 -14.06 2.18 3.31
N THR A 41 -13.81 2.71 4.51
CA THR A 41 -14.79 3.45 5.32
C THR A 41 -14.29 4.86 5.67
N LEU A 42 -15.15 5.63 6.32
CA LEU A 42 -14.78 6.87 7.01
C LEU A 42 -14.88 6.74 8.52
N THR A 43 -14.71 5.53 9.05
CA THR A 43 -14.73 5.28 10.49
C THR A 43 -13.30 5.14 11.01
N ALA A 44 -12.92 5.98 11.97
CA ALA A 44 -11.63 5.86 12.64
C ALA A 44 -11.62 4.59 13.48
N ARG A 45 -10.58 3.78 13.34
CA ARG A 45 -10.30 2.67 14.24
C ARG A 45 -9.53 3.13 15.47
N ARG A 46 -8.66 4.13 15.29
CA ARG A 46 -7.86 4.70 16.36
C ARG A 46 -7.64 6.18 16.15
N LEU A 47 -7.70 6.92 17.24
CA LEU A 47 -7.22 8.29 17.32
C LEU A 47 -6.22 8.37 18.48
N GLU A 48 -4.97 8.68 18.17
CA GLU A 48 -3.91 8.87 19.15
C GLU A 48 -3.48 10.34 19.17
N LEU A 49 -3.45 10.93 20.36
CA LEU A 49 -2.94 12.27 20.58
C LEU A 49 -1.47 12.14 20.96
N GLU A 50 -0.60 12.61 20.08
CA GLU A 50 0.85 12.49 20.25
C GLU A 50 1.41 13.47 21.27
N ALA A 51 2.62 13.19 21.74
CA ALA A 51 3.34 14.03 22.67
C ALA A 51 3.59 15.46 22.09
N PRO A 52 3.65 16.51 22.94
CA PRO A 52 3.75 17.89 22.47
C PRO A 52 4.98 18.23 21.61
N ASP A 53 6.08 17.49 21.76
CA ASP A 53 7.30 17.66 20.95
C ASP A 53 7.13 17.21 19.49
N GLN A 54 6.05 16.48 19.17
CA GLN A 54 5.76 16.02 17.81
C GLN A 54 5.11 17.09 16.91
N LEU A 55 4.69 18.25 17.46
CA LEU A 55 4.02 19.32 16.69
C LEU A 55 4.84 19.84 15.49
N THR A 56 6.17 19.71 15.54
CA THR A 56 7.07 20.17 14.48
C THR A 56 7.38 19.11 13.41
N LYS A 57 6.93 17.87 13.60
CA LYS A 57 7.19 16.77 12.68
C LYS A 57 6.38 16.94 11.38
N PRO A 58 6.91 16.51 10.23
CA PRO A 58 6.17 16.53 8.97
C PRO A 58 4.80 15.87 9.09
N GLU A 59 3.75 16.47 8.54
CA GLU A 59 2.42 15.86 8.44
C GLU A 59 2.40 14.80 7.34
N ARG A 60 1.57 13.76 7.52
CA ARG A 60 1.55 12.59 6.66
C ARG A 60 0.14 12.13 6.33
N VAL A 61 -0.01 11.58 5.13
CA VAL A 61 -1.22 10.88 4.69
C VAL A 61 -0.79 9.60 4.00
N ARG A 62 -1.37 8.47 4.41
CA ARG A 62 -1.24 7.16 3.79
C ARG A 62 -2.59 6.67 3.31
N GLY A 63 -2.63 6.01 2.17
CA GLY A 63 -3.85 5.36 1.66
C GLY A 63 -3.66 4.85 0.23
N ARG A 64 -4.67 4.14 -0.28
CA ARG A 64 -4.63 3.60 -1.64
C ARG A 64 -5.16 4.61 -2.62
N VAL A 65 -4.46 4.75 -3.74
CA VAL A 65 -4.90 5.59 -4.84
C VAL A 65 -6.08 4.93 -5.55
N THR A 66 -7.18 5.67 -5.70
CA THR A 66 -8.37 5.27 -6.47
C THR A 66 -8.47 5.98 -7.80
N ALA A 67 -7.91 7.19 -7.89
CA ALA A 67 -7.84 7.94 -9.13
C ALA A 67 -6.64 8.89 -9.13
N ILE A 68 -6.20 9.28 -10.33
CA ILE A 68 -5.22 10.34 -10.53
C ILE A 68 -5.68 11.26 -11.66
N THR A 69 -5.65 12.56 -11.41
CA THR A 69 -5.87 13.59 -12.43
C THR A 69 -4.55 14.29 -12.69
N SER A 70 -4.14 14.37 -13.96
CA SER A 70 -2.90 15.05 -14.37
C SER A 70 -3.19 16.38 -15.07
N GLY A 71 -2.46 17.42 -14.70
CA GLY A 71 -2.29 18.65 -15.48
C GLY A 71 -0.90 18.69 -16.13
N THR A 72 -0.54 19.82 -16.73
CA THR A 72 0.76 19.97 -17.41
C THR A 72 1.94 19.81 -16.46
N ASP A 73 1.89 20.46 -15.28
CA ASP A 73 2.98 20.47 -14.28
C ASP A 73 2.48 20.11 -12.86
N THR A 74 1.27 19.55 -12.78
CA THR A 74 0.61 19.19 -11.52
C THR A 74 -0.11 17.87 -11.66
N ALA A 75 -0.33 17.20 -10.54
CA ALA A 75 -1.22 16.05 -10.49
C ALA A 75 -1.99 16.05 -9.16
N THR A 76 -3.10 15.34 -9.13
CA THR A 76 -3.90 15.14 -7.92
C THR A 76 -4.25 13.68 -7.79
N LEU A 77 -3.77 13.06 -6.72
CA LEU A 77 -4.17 11.72 -6.32
C LEU A 77 -5.47 11.81 -5.52
N THR A 78 -6.39 10.90 -5.78
CA THR A 78 -7.58 10.67 -4.96
C THR A 78 -7.38 9.37 -4.21
N LEU A 79 -7.54 9.40 -2.88
CA LEU A 79 -7.37 8.23 -2.04
C LEU A 79 -8.70 7.54 -1.73
N ASP A 80 -8.63 6.26 -1.36
CA ASP A 80 -9.71 5.44 -0.79
C ASP A 80 -10.13 5.87 0.64
N LEU A 81 -9.91 7.13 0.97
CA LEU A 81 -10.21 7.74 2.25
C LEU A 81 -11.24 8.86 2.02
N GLY A 82 -12.46 8.47 1.65
CA GLY A 82 -13.54 9.41 1.30
C GLY A 82 -13.25 10.33 0.11
N GLY A 83 -12.32 9.93 -0.78
CA GLY A 83 -11.91 10.74 -1.91
C GLY A 83 -10.96 11.89 -1.54
N LEU A 84 -10.25 11.80 -0.40
CA LEU A 84 -9.22 12.75 0.00
C LEU A 84 -8.24 12.99 -1.15
N GLN A 85 -7.92 14.26 -1.40
CA GLN A 85 -7.06 14.67 -2.50
C GLN A 85 -5.66 15.08 -2.03
N ILE A 86 -4.63 14.51 -2.67
CA ILE A 86 -3.23 14.89 -2.49
C ILE A 86 -2.75 15.56 -3.77
N ALA A 87 -2.38 16.84 -3.66
CA ALA A 87 -1.82 17.61 -4.75
C ALA A 87 -0.31 17.38 -4.88
N LEU A 88 0.16 17.29 -6.11
CA LEU A 88 1.56 17.15 -6.52
C LEU A 88 1.91 18.28 -7.50
N ASN A 89 3.15 18.74 -7.46
CA ASN A 89 3.67 19.71 -8.42
C ASN A 89 5.15 19.44 -8.73
N GLY A 90 5.77 20.28 -9.57
CA GLY A 90 7.19 20.14 -9.95
C GLY A 90 8.20 20.25 -8.80
N SER A 91 7.79 20.61 -7.58
CA SER A 91 8.64 20.62 -6.38
C SER A 91 8.45 19.39 -5.48
N THR A 92 7.44 18.55 -5.75
CA THR A 92 7.24 17.30 -5.00
C THR A 92 8.36 16.32 -5.32
N ARG A 93 9.03 15.80 -4.29
CA ARG A 93 10.04 14.76 -4.44
C ARG A 93 9.37 13.39 -4.50
N LEU A 94 9.61 12.67 -5.59
CA LEU A 94 8.98 11.39 -5.89
C LEU A 94 9.96 10.26 -5.62
N HIS A 95 9.57 9.30 -4.79
CA HIS A 95 10.33 8.09 -4.49
C HIS A 95 9.60 6.90 -5.13
N PRO A 96 10.16 6.31 -6.22
CA PRO A 96 9.50 5.27 -6.99
C PRO A 96 9.46 3.92 -6.28
N ASP A 97 10.32 3.70 -5.30
CA ASP A 97 10.40 2.46 -4.55
C ASP A 97 10.01 2.74 -3.10
N ASP A 98 9.67 1.69 -2.36
CA ASP A 98 9.66 1.77 -0.90
C ASP A 98 11.11 1.87 -0.41
N ALA A 99 11.72 3.04 -0.64
CA ALA A 99 13.09 3.30 -0.26
C ALA A 99 13.20 3.20 1.27
N ASP A 100 13.79 2.08 1.67
CA ASP A 100 14.36 1.78 2.97
C ASP A 100 15.07 3.03 3.54
N ASN A 101 14.67 3.41 4.76
CA ASN A 101 15.25 4.41 5.69
C ASN A 101 14.33 5.59 6.06
N GLY A 102 13.60 5.40 7.17
CA GLY A 102 13.06 6.46 8.03
C GLY A 102 14.11 7.43 8.62
N GLN A 103 15.35 7.42 8.15
CA GLN A 103 16.44 8.31 8.59
C GLN A 103 16.63 9.55 7.70
N GLN A 104 15.96 9.65 6.55
CA GLN A 104 16.15 10.80 5.64
C GLN A 104 15.40 12.08 6.02
N ALA A 105 14.66 12.08 7.14
CA ALA A 105 13.99 13.29 7.66
C ALA A 105 14.92 14.23 8.47
N ALA A 106 16.20 13.90 8.68
CA ALA A 106 17.08 14.66 9.58
C ALA A 106 18.45 15.08 9.02
N MET A 107 18.77 14.83 7.75
CA MET A 107 20.04 15.30 7.16
C MET A 107 19.84 16.58 6.33
N PRO A 108 20.61 17.67 6.57
CA PRO A 108 20.61 18.81 5.69
C PRO A 108 21.16 18.38 4.33
N ALA A 109 20.52 18.84 3.26
CA ALA A 109 20.88 18.54 1.89
C ALA A 109 22.36 18.85 1.63
N THR A 110 23.21 17.83 1.63
CA THR A 110 24.47 17.87 0.88
C THR A 110 24.13 17.51 -0.54
N SER A 111 24.27 18.51 -1.40
CA SER A 111 24.18 18.51 -2.85
C SER A 111 24.88 17.32 -3.52
N ASP A 112 24.35 16.96 -4.69
CA ASP A 112 24.88 16.04 -5.70
C ASP A 112 24.79 14.55 -5.38
N ASP A 113 23.57 14.00 -5.49
CA ASP A 113 23.41 12.65 -6.03
C ASP A 113 22.75 12.76 -7.41
N GLY A 114 23.59 12.86 -8.44
CA GLY A 114 23.17 12.89 -9.83
C GLY A 114 22.84 11.49 -10.32
N GLY A 115 21.56 11.16 -10.43
CA GLY A 115 21.11 9.94 -11.12
C GLY A 115 19.64 9.59 -10.91
N ASN A 116 18.77 9.95 -11.86
CA ASN A 116 17.40 9.45 -12.06
C ASN A 116 16.37 9.63 -10.92
N GLY A 117 16.07 10.86 -10.53
CA GLY A 117 14.79 11.15 -9.87
C GLY A 117 13.62 10.88 -10.83
N MET A 118 12.61 10.12 -10.41
CA MET A 118 11.40 9.87 -11.20
C MET A 118 10.71 11.21 -11.53
N THR A 119 10.38 11.46 -12.79
CA THR A 119 9.64 12.68 -13.16
C THR A 119 8.17 12.58 -12.73
N LEU A 120 7.50 13.72 -12.56
CA LEU A 120 6.06 13.72 -12.27
C LEU A 120 5.24 13.01 -13.35
N ALA A 121 5.63 13.18 -14.62
CA ALA A 121 4.98 12.51 -15.74
C ALA A 121 5.16 10.98 -15.67
N ASP A 122 6.37 10.50 -15.36
CA ASP A 122 6.65 9.06 -15.21
C ASP A 122 5.88 8.48 -14.02
N PHE A 123 5.82 9.19 -12.89
CA PHE A 123 5.07 8.76 -11.71
C PHE A 123 3.57 8.66 -12.02
N VAL A 124 3.01 9.68 -12.66
CA VAL A 124 1.61 9.70 -13.10
C VAL A 124 1.33 8.50 -14.01
N ALA A 125 2.20 8.25 -14.99
CA ALA A 125 2.05 7.13 -15.91
C ALA A 125 2.09 5.78 -15.20
N ARG A 126 2.97 5.60 -14.20
CA ARG A 126 3.02 4.39 -13.36
C ARG A 126 1.71 4.18 -12.60
N ILE A 127 1.23 5.19 -11.88
CA ILE A 127 -0.04 5.09 -11.13
C ILE A 127 -1.22 4.79 -12.08
N GLN A 128 -1.28 5.44 -13.25
CA GLN A 128 -2.32 5.17 -14.25
C GLN A 128 -2.26 3.73 -14.77
N ALA A 129 -1.06 3.19 -14.98
CA ALA A 129 -0.88 1.80 -15.41
C ALA A 129 -1.34 0.80 -14.34
N GLU A 130 -1.04 1.07 -13.07
CA GLU A 130 -1.52 0.27 -11.93
C GLU A 130 -3.05 0.28 -11.84
N LEU A 131 -3.67 1.47 -11.88
CA LEU A 131 -5.12 1.61 -11.85
C LEU A 131 -5.80 0.93 -13.04
N ALA A 132 -5.22 1.05 -14.24
CA ALA A 132 -5.71 0.37 -15.44
C ALA A 132 -5.57 -1.17 -15.38
N ALA A 133 -4.61 -1.67 -14.57
CA ALA A 133 -4.48 -3.08 -14.26
C ALA A 133 -5.44 -3.55 -13.14
N GLY A 134 -6.31 -2.66 -12.62
CA GLY A 134 -7.21 -2.95 -11.51
C GLY A 134 -6.49 -2.97 -10.16
N ARG A 135 -5.29 -2.39 -10.06
CA ARG A 135 -4.50 -2.31 -8.83
C ARG A 135 -4.62 -0.91 -8.23
N ASN A 136 -4.81 -0.85 -6.92
CA ASN A 136 -4.89 0.40 -6.16
C ASN A 136 -3.60 0.56 -5.35
N PRO A 137 -2.54 1.17 -5.92
CA PRO A 137 -1.26 1.28 -5.24
C PRO A 137 -1.40 2.14 -3.98
N ALA A 138 -0.73 1.74 -2.91
CA ALA A 138 -0.66 2.52 -1.69
C ALA A 138 0.47 3.56 -1.78
N VAL A 139 0.22 4.72 -1.18
CA VAL A 139 1.16 5.83 -1.19
C VAL A 139 1.28 6.46 0.18
N ARG A 140 2.47 6.98 0.47
CA ARG A 140 2.75 7.84 1.62
C ARG A 140 3.14 9.23 1.13
N ALA A 141 2.32 10.23 1.45
CA ALA A 141 2.60 11.63 1.17
C ALA A 141 3.00 12.36 2.45
N THR A 142 4.00 13.22 2.37
CA THR A 142 4.42 14.05 3.51
C THR A 142 4.53 15.52 3.14
N ARG A 143 4.30 16.39 4.11
CA ARG A 143 4.57 17.84 4.00
C ARG A 143 5.15 18.37 5.32
N PRO A 144 5.94 19.46 5.30
CA PRO A 144 6.30 20.16 6.53
C PRO A 144 5.04 20.58 7.31
N ALA A 145 5.10 20.52 8.65
CA ALA A 145 4.02 21.01 9.49
C ALA A 145 3.73 22.50 9.19
N PRO A 146 2.49 22.86 8.80
CA PRO A 146 2.10 24.24 8.66
C PRO A 146 2.16 24.96 10.02
N ALA A 147 2.39 26.28 9.99
CA ALA A 147 2.41 27.10 11.21
C ALA A 147 1.06 27.08 11.97
N PRO A 148 -0.11 27.24 11.32
CA PRO A 148 -1.39 26.97 11.96
C PRO A 148 -1.71 25.46 11.92
N PRO A 149 -2.43 24.92 12.93
CA PRO A 149 -3.02 23.59 12.81
C PRO A 149 -4.02 23.57 11.65
N GLN A 150 -4.29 22.37 11.14
CA GLN A 150 -5.23 22.13 10.06
C GLN A 150 -6.62 22.68 10.45
N ALA A 151 -7.23 23.47 9.56
CA ALA A 151 -8.59 23.96 9.73
C ALA A 151 -9.63 22.96 9.20
N PRO A 152 -10.76 22.70 9.90
CA PRO A 152 -11.68 21.60 9.58
C PRO A 152 -12.12 21.48 8.11
N ASP A 153 -12.29 22.62 7.44
CA ASP A 153 -12.77 22.70 6.06
C ASP A 153 -11.63 22.88 5.02
N ASP A 154 -10.37 22.86 5.45
CA ASP A 154 -9.21 22.91 4.55
C ASP A 154 -8.90 21.55 3.95
N GLY A 155 -9.42 21.31 2.74
CA GLY A 155 -9.19 20.10 1.96
C GLY A 155 -7.81 19.98 1.30
N LYS A 156 -6.87 20.89 1.54
CA LYS A 156 -5.62 20.96 0.78
C LYS A 156 -4.51 20.16 1.45
N PHE A 157 -3.91 19.25 0.69
CA PHE A 157 -2.64 18.62 1.02
C PHE A 157 -1.69 18.66 -0.18
N LEU A 158 -0.74 19.61 -0.18
CA LEU A 158 0.33 19.65 -1.17
C LEU A 158 1.53 18.85 -0.64
N ALA A 159 1.86 17.75 -1.32
CA ALA A 159 2.95 16.88 -0.91
C ALA A 159 4.31 17.52 -1.20
N ALA A 160 5.18 17.56 -0.19
CA ALA A 160 6.60 17.84 -0.37
C ALA A 160 7.35 16.57 -0.81
N THR A 161 6.97 15.42 -0.27
CA THR A 161 7.42 14.11 -0.75
C THR A 161 6.24 13.19 -0.98
N LEU A 162 6.37 12.30 -1.95
CA LEU A 162 5.46 11.20 -2.19
C LEU A 162 6.27 9.93 -2.49
N GLN A 163 5.86 8.83 -1.87
CA GLN A 163 6.51 7.53 -1.97
C GLN A 163 5.45 6.46 -2.22
N LEU A 164 5.79 5.44 -3.01
CA LEU A 164 5.00 4.22 -3.06
C LEU A 164 5.23 3.42 -1.77
N ASP A 165 4.13 2.98 -1.18
CA ASP A 165 4.08 2.32 0.12
C ASP A 165 3.50 0.93 -0.11
N GLU A 166 4.16 0.16 -0.99
CA GLU A 166 3.72 -1.18 -1.41
C GLU A 166 3.69 -2.10 -0.17
N GLY A 167 2.68 -2.98 -0.07
CA GLY A 167 2.41 -3.76 1.15
C GLY A 167 1.41 -3.08 2.09
N ASN A 168 1.51 -1.77 2.30
CA ASN A 168 0.64 -1.10 3.26
C ASN A 168 -0.81 -0.96 2.77
N ASN A 169 -1.75 -1.41 3.60
CA ASN A 169 -3.19 -1.39 3.32
C ASN A 169 -3.98 -0.60 4.38
N HIS A 170 -3.34 0.25 5.18
CA HIS A 170 -3.94 0.94 6.31
C HIS A 170 -3.96 2.46 6.10
N PRO A 171 -5.13 3.04 5.76
CA PRO A 171 -5.24 4.48 5.65
C PRO A 171 -4.94 5.15 6.99
N ARG A 172 -4.00 6.10 6.97
CA ARG A 172 -3.50 6.81 8.17
C ARG A 172 -3.35 8.29 7.86
N ILE A 173 -3.76 9.13 8.80
CA ILE A 173 -3.56 10.58 8.74
C ILE A 173 -2.80 11.02 9.99
N GLU A 174 -1.69 11.73 9.80
CA GLU A 174 -0.96 12.39 10.88
C GLU A 174 -0.86 13.90 10.63
N LEU A 175 -1.45 14.72 11.49
CA LEU A 175 -1.41 16.18 11.33
C LEU A 175 -1.70 16.91 12.63
N ASN A 176 -1.41 18.22 12.64
CA ASN A 176 -1.74 19.08 13.76
C ASN A 176 -3.21 19.53 13.67
N ILE A 177 -4.03 19.27 14.68
CA ILE A 177 -5.41 19.75 14.79
C ILE A 177 -5.61 20.66 16.01
N ALA A 178 -6.78 21.29 16.09
CA ALA A 178 -7.27 22.00 17.26
C ALA A 178 -8.73 21.61 17.57
N ALA A 179 -9.31 22.21 18.62
CA ALA A 179 -10.69 21.93 19.04
C ALA A 179 -11.74 22.04 17.92
N ALA A 180 -11.54 22.93 16.94
CA ALA A 180 -12.47 23.11 15.83
C ALA A 180 -12.64 21.85 14.95
N ASN A 181 -11.66 20.94 14.94
CA ASN A 181 -11.68 19.73 14.13
C ASN A 181 -12.60 18.66 14.71
N LEU A 182 -12.97 18.73 15.99
CA LEU A 182 -13.76 17.69 16.66
C LEU A 182 -15.15 18.21 17.04
N THR A 183 -16.19 17.57 16.50
CA THR A 183 -17.59 17.82 16.89
C THR A 183 -18.15 16.58 17.56
N THR A 184 -18.72 16.71 18.75
CA THR A 184 -19.35 15.58 19.46
C THR A 184 -20.84 15.49 19.14
N ASN A 185 -21.35 14.27 19.13
CA ASN A 185 -22.75 13.99 18.81
C ASN A 185 -23.50 13.59 20.08
N ALA A 186 -24.67 14.21 20.29
CA ALA A 186 -25.52 13.89 21.43
C ALA A 186 -26.23 12.53 21.32
N THR A 187 -26.25 11.93 20.13
CA THR A 187 -26.93 10.66 19.85
C THR A 187 -26.02 9.74 19.05
N PRO A 188 -25.13 8.98 19.71
CA PRO A 188 -24.26 8.00 19.06
C PRO A 188 -25.06 6.85 18.42
N PRO A 189 -24.52 6.15 17.40
CA PRO A 189 -23.25 6.40 16.71
C PRO A 189 -23.38 7.35 15.48
N PRO A 190 -22.31 8.08 15.10
CA PRO A 190 -20.99 8.11 15.76
C PRO A 190 -20.99 9.01 17.00
N ASP A 191 -20.11 8.76 17.96
CA ASP A 191 -19.94 9.56 19.18
C ASP A 191 -19.39 10.95 18.90
N ALA A 192 -18.53 11.06 17.88
CA ALA A 192 -18.01 12.32 17.39
C ALA A 192 -17.64 12.23 15.91
N VAL A 193 -17.42 13.39 15.30
CA VAL A 193 -16.89 13.53 13.95
C VAL A 193 -15.61 14.36 14.02
N LEU A 194 -14.52 13.79 13.52
CA LEU A 194 -13.23 14.45 13.32
C LEU A 194 -13.14 14.91 11.86
N LYS A 195 -13.04 16.22 11.65
CA LYS A 195 -12.90 16.83 10.32
C LYS A 195 -11.44 17.19 10.05
N VAL A 196 -10.87 16.57 9.02
CA VAL A 196 -9.49 16.79 8.59
C VAL A 196 -9.41 16.68 7.07
N LEU A 197 -8.63 17.55 6.43
CA LEU A 197 -8.34 17.46 4.99
C LEU A 197 -9.60 17.32 4.12
N GLY A 198 -10.69 18.00 4.50
CA GLY A 198 -11.96 17.97 3.77
C GLY A 198 -12.77 16.68 3.92
N VAL A 199 -12.31 15.72 4.73
CA VAL A 199 -13.04 14.48 5.06
C VAL A 199 -13.58 14.53 6.49
N SER A 200 -14.69 13.83 6.72
CA SER A 200 -15.32 13.68 8.03
C SER A 200 -15.16 12.23 8.49
N LEU A 201 -14.33 12.02 9.49
CA LEU A 201 -14.07 10.72 10.09
C LEU A 201 -14.97 10.51 11.30
N GLU A 202 -15.71 9.42 11.31
CA GLU A 202 -16.55 8.99 12.42
C GLU A 202 -15.69 8.42 13.55
N LEU A 203 -15.89 8.92 14.78
CA LEU A 203 -15.38 8.30 16.00
C LEU A 203 -16.52 7.56 16.68
N ARG A 204 -16.45 6.23 16.70
CA ARG A 204 -17.44 5.31 17.28
C ARG A 204 -16.83 4.65 18.52
N VAL A 205 -16.81 5.40 19.60
CA VAL A 205 -16.16 5.02 20.86
C VAL A 205 -17.08 4.14 21.70
N SER A 206 -18.38 4.44 21.73
CA SER A 206 -19.37 3.76 22.57
C SER A 206 -19.58 2.28 22.22
N ASP A 207 -19.41 1.91 20.94
CA ASP A 207 -19.49 0.52 20.47
C ASP A 207 -18.13 -0.17 20.37
N GLY A 208 -17.05 0.51 20.77
CA GLY A 208 -15.68 -0.03 20.80
C GLY A 208 -14.97 -0.06 19.45
N THR A 209 -15.58 0.47 18.37
CA THR A 209 -14.94 0.51 17.04
C THR A 209 -13.72 1.42 17.01
N THR A 210 -13.79 2.58 17.67
CA THR A 210 -12.71 3.56 17.77
C THR A 210 -12.05 3.50 19.14
N LYS A 211 -10.73 3.25 19.16
CA LYS A 211 -9.89 3.38 20.36
C LYS A 211 -9.29 4.79 20.44
N LEU A 212 -9.39 5.43 21.59
CA LEU A 212 -8.77 6.73 21.84
C LEU A 212 -7.55 6.56 22.74
N ARG A 213 -6.42 7.16 22.37
CA ARG A 213 -5.18 7.12 23.16
C ARG A 213 -4.53 8.49 23.26
N VAL A 214 -3.78 8.67 24.35
CA VAL A 214 -2.93 9.83 24.56
C VAL A 214 -1.55 9.32 24.93
N GLU A 215 -0.53 9.84 24.24
CA GLU A 215 0.86 9.54 24.57
C GLU A 215 1.29 10.17 25.89
N ASN A 216 2.10 9.44 26.64
CA ASN A 216 2.69 9.90 27.88
C ASN A 216 4.07 10.53 27.62
N GLN A 217 4.66 11.10 28.66
CA GLN A 217 5.96 11.77 28.57
C GLN A 217 7.09 10.80 28.16
N GLU A 218 6.94 9.52 28.48
CA GLU A 218 7.85 8.44 28.10
C GLU A 218 7.93 8.24 26.57
N ALA A 219 6.97 8.74 25.79
CA ALA A 219 7.00 8.72 24.33
C ALA A 219 7.68 9.96 23.70
N MET A 220 8.12 10.93 24.51
CA MET A 220 8.84 12.10 24.00
C MET A 220 10.13 11.69 23.28
N GLY A 221 10.42 12.36 22.17
CA GLY A 221 11.56 12.04 21.31
C GLY A 221 11.38 10.79 20.46
N ALA A 222 10.19 10.19 20.44
CA ALA A 222 9.92 9.04 19.60
C ALA A 222 10.17 9.32 18.12
N ILE A 223 10.64 8.30 17.42
CA ILE A 223 10.90 8.27 16.00
C ILE A 223 10.16 7.09 15.38
N GLU A 224 9.78 7.24 14.12
CA GLU A 224 9.32 6.11 13.32
C GLU A 224 10.51 5.28 12.85
N PHE A 225 10.31 3.97 12.76
CA PHE A 225 11.25 3.04 12.16
C PHE A 225 10.52 2.17 11.14
N HIS A 226 11.25 1.75 10.12
CA HIS A 226 10.81 0.81 9.11
C HIS A 226 12.03 0.00 8.67
N GLY A 227 11.84 -1.28 8.32
CA GLY A 227 12.85 -2.05 7.61
C GLY A 227 12.57 -3.54 7.59
N VAL A 228 13.39 -4.27 6.84
CA VAL A 228 13.32 -5.72 6.73
C VAL A 228 13.94 -6.39 7.95
N VAL A 229 13.20 -7.33 8.55
CA VAL A 229 13.66 -8.12 9.69
C VAL A 229 14.75 -9.11 9.25
N LYS A 230 15.91 -9.02 9.88
CA LYS A 230 17.03 -9.95 9.71
C LYS A 230 16.95 -11.14 10.65
N SER A 231 16.62 -10.90 11.91
CA SER A 231 16.53 -11.93 12.95
C SER A 231 15.73 -11.46 14.15
N VAL A 232 15.22 -12.40 14.94
CA VAL A 232 14.56 -12.14 16.23
C VAL A 232 15.21 -12.94 17.35
N ASP A 233 15.25 -12.36 18.55
CA ASP A 233 15.66 -13.03 19.78
C ASP A 233 14.49 -12.97 20.78
N GLN A 234 13.80 -14.10 20.96
CA GLN A 234 12.66 -14.21 21.87
C GLN A 234 13.06 -14.19 23.35
N THR A 235 14.32 -14.48 23.67
CA THR A 235 14.82 -14.42 25.06
C THR A 235 15.16 -12.99 25.44
N ALA A 236 15.78 -12.25 24.53
CA ALA A 236 16.10 -10.84 24.72
C ALA A 236 14.91 -9.90 24.41
N ASN A 237 13.84 -10.41 23.79
CA ASN A 237 12.72 -9.65 23.26
C ASN A 237 13.18 -8.57 22.26
N THR A 238 14.01 -8.95 21.29
CA THR A 238 14.54 -8.03 20.28
C THR A 238 14.30 -8.50 18.85
N VAL A 239 14.21 -7.52 17.96
CA VAL A 239 14.22 -7.67 16.50
C VAL A 239 15.44 -6.94 15.98
N THR A 240 16.22 -7.58 15.11
CA THR A 240 17.33 -6.93 14.40
C THR A 240 16.95 -6.77 12.94
N LEU A 241 17.06 -5.55 12.42
CA LEU A 241 16.80 -5.21 11.02
C LEU A 241 18.06 -5.45 10.16
N MET A 242 17.89 -5.48 8.84
CA MET A 242 19.00 -5.71 7.89
C MET A 242 20.09 -4.63 7.96
N ASP A 243 19.72 -3.38 8.30
CA ASP A 243 20.64 -2.26 8.51
C ASP A 243 21.44 -2.34 9.83
N GLY A 244 21.12 -3.30 10.70
CA GLY A 244 21.72 -3.48 12.02
C GLY A 244 21.03 -2.75 13.17
N THR A 245 19.93 -2.04 12.91
CA THR A 245 19.06 -1.45 13.93
C THR A 245 18.44 -2.54 14.81
N ILE A 246 18.40 -2.30 16.12
CA ILE A 246 17.84 -3.21 17.12
C ILE A 246 16.56 -2.60 17.68
N ILE A 247 15.44 -3.27 17.50
CA ILE A 247 14.16 -2.91 18.12
C ILE A 247 13.94 -3.79 19.34
N ARG A 248 13.75 -3.17 20.52
CA ARG A 248 13.48 -3.86 21.77
C ARG A 248 11.99 -3.79 22.09
N ILE A 249 11.39 -4.96 22.28
CA ILE A 249 10.00 -5.11 22.73
C ILE A 249 10.01 -5.03 24.26
N VAL A 250 9.44 -3.96 24.80
CA VAL A 250 9.35 -3.71 26.25
C VAL A 250 7.91 -3.88 26.73
N ALA A 251 7.70 -3.87 28.05
CA ALA A 251 6.40 -4.20 28.66
C ALA A 251 5.23 -3.27 28.27
N GLY A 252 5.49 -2.11 27.65
CA GLY A 252 4.47 -1.21 27.10
C GLY A 252 4.40 -1.16 25.57
N THR A 253 5.13 -2.02 24.86
CA THR A 253 5.07 -2.10 23.40
C THR A 253 3.71 -2.64 22.96
N ALA A 254 3.01 -1.90 22.11
CA ALA A 254 1.80 -2.37 21.44
C ALA A 254 2.15 -3.11 20.14
N PHE A 255 1.67 -4.35 20.01
CA PHE A 255 1.69 -5.04 18.72
C PHE A 255 0.45 -4.62 17.93
N GLU A 256 0.68 -4.08 16.74
CA GLU A 256 -0.37 -3.85 15.76
C GLU A 256 -0.45 -5.10 14.87
N ALA A 257 -1.64 -5.68 14.74
CA ALA A 257 -1.89 -6.76 13.80
C ALA A 257 -2.25 -6.15 12.46
N ARG A 258 -1.77 -6.73 11.34
CA ARG A 258 -2.23 -6.39 9.98
C ARG A 258 -3.75 -6.25 9.97
N GLU A 259 -4.27 -5.09 9.60
CA GLU A 259 -5.68 -4.76 9.72
C GLU A 259 -6.43 -5.11 8.41
N GLY A 260 -6.73 -6.41 8.22
CA GLY A 260 -7.43 -7.04 7.08
C GLY A 260 -7.19 -8.56 7.04
N ASP A 261 -8.08 -9.34 6.40
CA ASP A 261 -8.27 -10.82 6.40
C ASP A 261 -7.25 -11.71 7.14
N GLU A 262 -7.82 -12.61 7.95
CA GLU A 262 -7.32 -13.30 9.15
C GLU A 262 -6.07 -14.22 9.02
N ASP A 263 -5.42 -14.34 7.86
CA ASP A 263 -4.55 -15.49 7.58
C ASP A 263 -3.02 -15.24 7.57
N ASP A 264 -2.54 -13.99 7.67
CA ASP A 264 -1.08 -13.68 7.69
C ASP A 264 -0.64 -12.84 8.91
N HIS A 265 -1.39 -12.91 10.02
CA HIS A 265 -1.08 -12.11 11.22
C HIS A 265 0.18 -12.59 11.95
N VAL A 266 1.24 -11.79 11.87
CA VAL A 266 2.43 -11.93 12.70
C VAL A 266 2.28 -11.02 13.93
N THR A 267 1.66 -11.55 14.99
CA THR A 267 1.37 -10.77 16.22
C THR A 267 2.36 -11.03 17.35
N SER A 268 3.33 -11.92 17.12
CA SER A 268 4.33 -12.28 18.11
C SER A 268 5.69 -12.49 17.47
N LEU A 269 6.76 -12.35 18.27
CA LEU A 269 8.12 -12.68 17.83
C LEU A 269 8.26 -14.16 17.45
N ALA A 270 7.40 -15.04 17.97
CA ALA A 270 7.37 -16.44 17.59
C ALA A 270 6.88 -16.62 16.14
N ASP A 271 5.85 -15.87 15.74
CA ASP A 271 5.32 -15.87 14.38
C ASP A 271 6.34 -15.29 13.39
N VAL A 272 7.03 -14.20 13.78
CA VAL A 272 8.13 -13.62 12.99
C VAL A 272 9.21 -14.67 12.76
N GLN A 273 9.63 -15.37 13.83
CA GLN A 273 10.64 -16.42 13.74
C GLN A 273 10.20 -17.55 12.81
N ALA A 274 8.92 -17.94 12.85
CA ALA A 274 8.39 -18.98 11.99
C ALA A 274 8.40 -18.57 10.51
N ALA A 275 7.99 -17.34 10.19
CA ALA A 275 8.01 -16.80 8.83
C ALA A 275 9.43 -16.74 8.24
N LEU A 276 10.40 -16.23 9.01
CA LEU A 276 11.81 -16.21 8.61
C LEU A 276 12.37 -17.62 8.39
N THR A 277 11.97 -18.58 9.23
CA THR A 277 12.38 -20.00 9.10
C THR A 277 11.79 -20.65 7.84
N ALA A 278 10.59 -20.23 7.43
CA ALA A 278 9.96 -20.64 6.19
C ALA A 278 10.58 -19.99 4.94
N GLY A 279 11.59 -19.13 5.11
CA GLY A 279 12.26 -18.42 4.02
C GLY A 279 11.48 -17.22 3.48
N LYS A 280 10.46 -16.74 4.20
CA LYS A 280 9.68 -15.56 3.82
C LYS A 280 10.39 -14.27 4.26
N THR A 281 10.19 -13.19 3.51
CA THR A 281 10.56 -11.83 3.93
C THR A 281 9.56 -11.34 4.97
N VAL A 282 10.08 -10.73 6.05
CA VAL A 282 9.25 -10.03 7.04
C VAL A 282 9.70 -8.59 7.10
N GLU A 283 8.79 -7.66 6.87
CA GLU A 283 8.97 -6.23 7.06
C GLU A 283 8.39 -5.83 8.41
N THR A 284 8.94 -4.77 8.99
CA THR A 284 8.39 -4.18 10.21
C THR A 284 8.38 -2.68 10.13
N GLU A 285 7.25 -2.10 10.54
CA GLU A 285 7.11 -0.68 10.77
C GLU A 285 6.69 -0.42 12.22
N GLY A 286 7.01 0.77 12.71
CA GLY A 286 6.61 1.14 14.05
C GLY A 286 7.12 2.49 14.48
N ARG A 287 6.93 2.76 15.78
CA ARG A 287 7.39 3.98 16.43
C ARG A 287 8.00 3.63 17.77
N GLY A 288 9.07 4.31 18.14
CA GLY A 288 9.79 4.02 19.37
C GLY A 288 10.75 5.12 19.79
N VAL A 289 11.24 5.03 21.02
CA VAL A 289 12.20 5.99 21.58
C VAL A 289 13.61 5.44 21.42
N VAL A 290 14.54 6.27 20.94
CA VAL A 290 15.95 5.89 20.82
C VAL A 290 16.56 5.73 22.21
N ASP A 291 17.05 4.54 22.51
CA ASP A 291 17.81 4.23 23.72
C ASP A 291 19.30 4.48 23.50
N THR A 292 19.85 3.94 22.41
CA THR A 292 21.27 4.14 22.04
C THR A 292 21.44 4.34 20.54
N ASN A 293 22.49 5.04 20.12
CA ASN A 293 22.74 5.36 18.70
C ASN A 293 23.78 4.44 18.03
N SER A 294 24.51 3.61 18.79
CA SER A 294 25.57 2.75 18.24
C SER A 294 25.73 1.45 19.04
N PRO A 295 25.16 0.33 18.56
CA PRO A 295 24.21 0.25 17.45
C PRO A 295 22.92 1.03 17.76
N LEU A 296 22.20 1.49 16.73
CA LEU A 296 20.90 2.13 16.93
C LEU A 296 19.96 1.14 17.61
N THR A 297 19.55 1.44 18.85
CA THR A 297 18.62 0.64 19.63
C THR A 297 17.40 1.48 19.98
N ILE A 298 16.21 0.95 19.69
CA ILE A 298 14.94 1.66 19.85
C ILE A 298 14.03 0.83 20.76
N ASP A 299 13.49 1.44 21.81
CA ASP A 299 12.38 0.89 22.58
C ASP A 299 11.08 1.12 21.82
N ALA A 300 10.45 0.03 21.37
CA ALA A 300 9.23 0.12 20.60
C ALA A 300 8.06 0.60 21.48
N ILE A 301 7.40 1.67 21.04
CA ILE A 301 6.09 2.10 21.54
C ILE A 301 5.02 1.23 20.89
N ARG A 302 5.13 1.08 19.58
CA ARG A 302 4.26 0.25 18.75
C ARG A 302 5.06 -0.39 17.62
N ILE A 303 4.65 -1.58 17.22
CA ILE A 303 5.29 -2.33 16.16
C ILE A 303 4.28 -3.17 15.39
N GLU A 304 4.43 -3.20 14.09
CA GLU A 304 3.70 -4.05 13.15
C GLU A 304 4.69 -4.92 12.40
N PHE A 305 4.27 -6.13 12.05
CA PHE A 305 5.02 -7.03 11.18
C PHE A 305 4.15 -7.42 10.00
N GLU A 306 4.75 -7.33 8.81
CA GLU A 306 4.14 -7.78 7.56
C GLU A 306 5.01 -8.87 6.96
N VAL A 307 4.39 -9.99 6.58
CA VAL A 307 5.04 -10.99 5.74
C VAL A 307 4.78 -10.58 4.31
N GLU A 308 5.84 -10.36 3.53
CA GLU A 308 5.68 -10.05 2.12
C GLU A 308 4.91 -11.22 1.47
N GLY A 309 3.73 -10.93 0.92
CA GLY A 309 2.94 -11.91 0.21
C GLY A 309 3.72 -12.40 -1.01
N GLU A 310 3.62 -13.70 -1.32
CA GLU A 310 4.18 -14.25 -2.57
C GLU A 310 3.80 -13.33 -3.74
N PRO A 311 4.76 -12.87 -4.57
CA PRO A 311 4.48 -11.94 -5.64
C PRO A 311 3.36 -12.52 -6.49
N MET A 312 2.20 -11.82 -6.50
CA MET A 312 1.07 -12.27 -7.27
C MET A 312 1.51 -12.45 -8.72
N PRO A 313 1.17 -13.58 -9.38
CA PRO A 313 1.56 -13.79 -10.76
C PRO A 313 1.07 -12.60 -11.61
N PRO A 314 1.87 -12.14 -12.59
CA PRO A 314 1.59 -10.92 -13.33
C PRO A 314 0.18 -10.93 -13.90
N ALA A 315 -0.50 -9.78 -13.85
CA ALA A 315 -1.86 -9.60 -14.34
C ALA A 315 -1.99 -10.12 -15.78
N VAL A 316 -2.61 -11.28 -15.93
CA VAL A 316 -2.78 -11.95 -17.20
C VAL A 316 -3.89 -11.21 -17.97
N ARG A 317 -3.52 -10.37 -18.95
CA ARG A 317 -4.52 -9.70 -19.82
C ARG A 317 -5.22 -10.76 -20.67
N MET A 318 -6.45 -11.11 -20.31
CA MET A 318 -7.30 -11.96 -21.13
C MET A 318 -7.82 -11.17 -22.33
N VAL A 319 -7.69 -11.75 -23.52
CA VAL A 319 -8.14 -11.17 -24.78
C VAL A 319 -9.02 -12.18 -25.51
N GLU A 320 -10.11 -11.68 -26.09
CA GLU A 320 -10.89 -12.43 -27.06
C GLU A 320 -10.28 -12.25 -28.45
N PHE A 321 -10.30 -13.30 -29.26
CA PHE A 321 -9.86 -13.25 -30.65
C PHE A 321 -10.88 -13.97 -31.54
N GLU A 322 -11.11 -13.40 -32.73
CA GLU A 322 -12.00 -13.99 -33.73
C GLU A 322 -11.58 -13.55 -35.13
N ASP A 323 -11.13 -14.48 -35.98
CA ASP A 323 -10.75 -14.20 -37.38
C ASP A 323 -10.64 -15.47 -38.23
N THR A 324 -10.37 -15.31 -39.53
CA THR A 324 -9.92 -16.41 -40.40
C THR A 324 -8.49 -16.82 -40.04
N VAL A 325 -8.17 -18.11 -40.06
CA VAL A 325 -6.80 -18.61 -39.94
C VAL A 325 -6.07 -18.40 -41.27
N ALA A 326 -4.99 -17.63 -41.23
CA ALA A 326 -4.12 -17.36 -42.39
C ALA A 326 -3.08 -18.47 -42.61
N SER A 327 -2.51 -18.99 -41.52
CA SER A 327 -1.53 -20.09 -41.57
C SER A 327 -1.54 -20.86 -40.25
N VAL A 328 -1.10 -22.12 -40.28
CA VAL A 328 -0.91 -22.96 -39.10
C VAL A 328 0.48 -23.56 -39.13
N ASP A 329 1.13 -23.59 -37.97
CA ASP A 329 2.38 -24.31 -37.72
C ASP A 329 2.12 -25.38 -36.67
N VAL A 330 1.92 -26.61 -37.14
CA VAL A 330 1.62 -27.77 -36.28
C VAL A 330 2.82 -28.11 -35.39
N ALA A 331 4.06 -27.94 -35.87
CA ALA A 331 5.25 -28.25 -35.09
C ALA A 331 5.49 -27.20 -33.99
N GLY A 332 5.26 -25.92 -34.31
CA GLY A 332 5.30 -24.83 -33.33
C GLY A 332 4.08 -24.77 -32.41
N SER A 333 3.04 -25.56 -32.67
CA SER A 333 1.73 -25.48 -31.99
C SER A 333 1.12 -24.07 -32.04
N THR A 334 1.26 -23.40 -33.18
CA THR A 334 0.73 -22.04 -33.38
C THR A 334 -0.13 -21.93 -34.62
N PHE A 335 -1.00 -20.91 -34.65
CA PHE A 335 -1.66 -20.47 -35.87
C PHE A 335 -1.70 -18.94 -35.93
N THR A 336 -1.74 -18.41 -37.15
CA THR A 336 -1.78 -16.96 -37.40
C THR A 336 -3.16 -16.59 -37.90
N LEU A 337 -3.79 -15.60 -37.27
CA LEU A 337 -5.06 -15.01 -37.69
C LEU A 337 -4.86 -14.08 -38.90
N GLY A 338 -5.93 -13.81 -39.65
CA GLY A 338 -5.93 -12.97 -40.85
C GLY A 338 -5.38 -11.55 -40.62
N LYS A 339 -5.64 -10.98 -39.43
CA LYS A 339 -5.10 -9.68 -38.99
C LYS A 339 -3.67 -9.76 -38.42
N GLY A 340 -3.02 -10.92 -38.49
CA GLY A 340 -1.60 -11.12 -38.18
C GLY A 340 -1.32 -11.69 -36.80
N ALA A 341 -2.25 -11.66 -35.84
CA ALA A 341 -2.02 -12.16 -34.49
C ALA A 341 -1.64 -13.66 -34.48
N VAL A 342 -0.61 -14.01 -33.70
CA VAL A 342 -0.10 -15.37 -33.55
C VAL A 342 -0.66 -15.96 -32.25
N VAL A 343 -1.34 -17.09 -32.37
CA VAL A 343 -1.99 -17.78 -31.25
C VAL A 343 -1.29 -19.11 -31.01
N THR A 344 -0.80 -19.31 -29.79
CA THR A 344 -0.19 -20.56 -29.33
C THR A 344 -1.23 -21.45 -28.68
N VAL A 345 -1.27 -22.71 -29.09
CA VAL A 345 -2.07 -23.78 -28.47
C VAL A 345 -1.13 -24.58 -27.59
N THR A 346 -1.45 -24.72 -26.31
CA THR A 346 -0.70 -25.52 -25.35
C THR A 346 -1.50 -26.76 -24.95
N ALA A 347 -0.89 -27.64 -24.14
CA ALA A 347 -1.60 -28.79 -23.56
C ALA A 347 -2.78 -28.38 -22.65
N GLN A 348 -2.83 -27.13 -22.21
CA GLN A 348 -3.89 -26.57 -21.36
C GLN A 348 -5.00 -25.88 -22.17
N THR A 349 -4.77 -25.62 -23.47
CA THR A 349 -5.78 -25.01 -24.32
C THR A 349 -6.96 -25.99 -24.51
N ARG A 350 -8.17 -25.54 -24.19
CA ARG A 350 -9.39 -26.29 -24.47
C ARG A 350 -9.82 -26.03 -25.91
N ILE A 351 -9.76 -27.06 -26.76
CA ILE A 351 -10.29 -26.97 -28.12
C ILE A 351 -11.77 -27.38 -28.08
N GLY A 352 -12.63 -26.59 -28.74
CA GLY A 352 -14.06 -26.87 -28.87
C GLY A 352 -14.32 -28.29 -29.38
N SER A 353 -15.36 -28.94 -28.85
CA SER A 353 -15.73 -30.31 -29.23
C SER A 353 -16.54 -30.39 -30.51
N GLU A 354 -17.01 -29.26 -31.04
CA GLU A 354 -17.70 -29.16 -32.32
C GLU A 354 -16.76 -28.59 -33.39
N GLY A 355 -16.84 -29.11 -34.62
CA GLY A 355 -16.02 -28.66 -35.74
C GLY A 355 -14.63 -29.29 -35.78
N ILE A 356 -13.61 -28.47 -36.04
CA ILE A 356 -12.22 -28.92 -36.21
C ILE A 356 -11.54 -28.99 -34.84
N GLN A 357 -10.98 -30.15 -34.48
CA GLN A 357 -10.54 -30.43 -33.11
C GLN A 357 -9.02 -30.44 -32.93
N THR A 358 -8.24 -30.39 -34.01
CA THR A 358 -6.78 -30.39 -33.93
C THR A 358 -6.16 -29.39 -34.90
N LEU A 359 -4.93 -28.91 -34.59
CA LEU A 359 -4.16 -28.08 -35.53
C LEU A 359 -3.79 -28.85 -36.81
N GLN A 360 -3.68 -30.17 -36.75
CA GLN A 360 -3.47 -31.00 -37.94
C GLN A 360 -4.69 -30.95 -38.87
N ASP A 361 -5.90 -31.05 -38.32
CA ASP A 361 -7.13 -30.94 -39.11
C ASP A 361 -7.32 -29.52 -39.69
N VAL A 362 -6.87 -28.48 -38.96
CA VAL A 362 -6.80 -27.11 -39.49
C VAL A 362 -5.86 -27.06 -40.71
N SER A 363 -4.66 -27.66 -40.59
CA SER A 363 -3.67 -27.75 -41.67
C SER A 363 -4.24 -28.44 -42.91
N ASP A 364 -4.86 -29.61 -42.72
CA ASP A 364 -5.44 -30.41 -43.80
C ASP A 364 -6.61 -29.66 -44.47
N THR A 365 -7.41 -28.92 -43.70
CA THR A 365 -8.51 -28.09 -44.23
C THR A 365 -8.00 -26.93 -45.09
N LEU A 366 -6.93 -26.25 -44.64
CA LEU A 366 -6.29 -25.18 -45.42
C LEU A 366 -5.61 -25.73 -46.68
N ALA A 367 -4.97 -26.90 -46.60
CA ALA A 367 -4.37 -27.58 -47.75
C ALA A 367 -5.41 -28.01 -48.79
N ALA A 368 -6.64 -28.29 -48.36
CA ALA A 368 -7.79 -28.52 -49.24
C ALA A 368 -8.41 -27.21 -49.80
N HIS A 369 -7.74 -26.07 -49.63
CA HIS A 369 -8.19 -24.74 -50.04
C HIS A 369 -9.53 -24.29 -49.44
N LYS A 370 -9.91 -24.83 -48.27
CA LYS A 370 -11.07 -24.38 -47.51
C LYS A 370 -10.65 -23.36 -46.45
N ARG A 371 -11.54 -22.43 -46.11
CA ARG A 371 -11.29 -21.44 -45.06
C ARG A 371 -11.62 -22.01 -43.69
N VAL A 372 -10.80 -21.66 -42.70
CA VAL A 372 -11.02 -21.97 -41.28
C VAL A 372 -11.19 -20.65 -40.53
N ARG A 373 -12.23 -20.55 -39.70
CA ARG A 373 -12.44 -19.46 -38.75
C ARG A 373 -12.07 -19.95 -37.36
N ALA A 374 -11.30 -19.15 -36.63
CA ALA A 374 -10.94 -19.39 -35.24
C ALA A 374 -11.57 -18.32 -34.36
N ALA A 375 -12.19 -18.74 -33.27
CA ALA A 375 -12.70 -17.86 -32.22
C ALA A 375 -12.28 -18.39 -30.85
N GLY A 376 -11.97 -17.53 -29.90
CA GLY A 376 -11.53 -17.99 -28.60
C GLY A 376 -11.11 -16.89 -27.65
N ILE A 377 -10.60 -17.34 -26.49
CA ILE A 377 -10.08 -16.47 -25.44
C ILE A 377 -8.70 -16.98 -25.05
N GLY A 378 -7.76 -16.06 -24.88
CA GLY A 378 -6.39 -16.37 -24.51
C GLY A 378 -5.75 -15.26 -23.70
N THR A 379 -4.52 -15.49 -23.29
CA THR A 379 -3.72 -14.54 -22.54
C THR A 379 -2.80 -13.81 -23.49
N LEU A 380 -2.78 -12.47 -23.44
CA LEU A 380 -1.90 -11.68 -24.29
C LEU A 380 -0.46 -11.80 -23.77
N THR A 381 0.41 -12.43 -24.55
CA THR A 381 1.83 -12.64 -24.20
C THR A 381 2.75 -11.60 -24.83
N SER A 382 2.31 -10.93 -25.91
CA SER A 382 2.99 -9.74 -26.47
C SER A 382 1.99 -8.85 -27.22
N ALA A 383 2.04 -7.54 -26.99
CA ALA A 383 1.19 -6.56 -27.67
C ALA A 383 1.78 -6.04 -29.00
N GLY A 384 3.02 -6.42 -29.35
CA GLY A 384 3.72 -5.91 -30.55
C GLY A 384 3.03 -6.31 -31.86
N PRO A 385 3.48 -5.82 -33.04
CA PRO A 385 2.98 -6.28 -34.33
C PRO A 385 3.84 -7.45 -34.88
N PRO A 386 3.29 -8.68 -35.00
CA PRO A 386 1.93 -9.07 -34.64
C PRO A 386 1.74 -9.45 -33.16
N PRO A 387 0.53 -9.27 -32.61
CA PRO A 387 0.24 -9.65 -31.22
C PRO A 387 0.43 -11.15 -31.01
N ALA A 388 0.92 -11.54 -29.84
CA ALA A 388 1.06 -12.95 -29.45
C ALA A 388 0.07 -13.28 -28.32
N ILE A 389 -0.64 -14.40 -28.47
CA ILE A 389 -1.69 -14.85 -27.56
C ILE A 389 -1.45 -16.32 -27.19
N SER A 390 -1.50 -16.69 -25.91
CA SER A 390 -1.57 -18.09 -25.47
C SER A 390 -3.03 -18.49 -25.24
N ALA A 391 -3.56 -19.41 -26.04
CA ALA A 391 -4.99 -19.73 -26.01
C ALA A 391 -5.38 -20.51 -24.74
N LEU A 392 -6.47 -20.08 -24.10
CA LEU A 392 -7.12 -20.85 -23.02
C LEU A 392 -8.25 -21.71 -23.59
N PHE A 393 -9.00 -21.13 -24.53
CA PHE A 393 -10.05 -21.81 -25.28
C PHE A 393 -10.01 -21.37 -26.75
N VAL A 394 -10.18 -22.32 -27.67
CA VAL A 394 -10.30 -22.03 -29.10
C VAL A 394 -11.31 -22.96 -29.75
N GLU A 395 -12.13 -22.40 -30.64
CA GLU A 395 -13.03 -23.14 -31.51
C GLU A 395 -12.65 -22.89 -32.97
N PHE A 396 -12.53 -23.96 -33.75
CA PHE A 396 -12.24 -23.89 -35.17
C PHE A 396 -13.44 -24.39 -35.97
N ARG A 397 -13.91 -23.58 -36.92
CA ARG A 397 -14.99 -23.95 -37.82
C ARG A 397 -14.54 -23.80 -39.26
N SER A 398 -14.86 -24.79 -40.10
CA SER A 398 -14.75 -24.60 -41.55
C SER A 398 -15.81 -23.58 -41.97
N ALA A 399 -15.41 -22.51 -42.65
CA ALA A 399 -16.38 -21.59 -43.23
C ALA A 399 -17.01 -22.30 -44.43
N SER A 400 -18.31 -22.59 -44.38
CA SER A 400 -19.04 -23.11 -45.54
C SER A 400 -19.04 -22.07 -46.65
N SER A 401 -18.93 -22.54 -47.89
CA SER A 401 -18.93 -21.74 -49.13
C SER A 401 -20.23 -20.96 -49.40
N ASP A 402 -21.21 -20.98 -48.49
CA ASP A 402 -22.54 -20.40 -48.68
C ASP A 402 -22.84 -19.37 -47.60
N MET A 403 -22.61 -18.10 -47.93
CA MET A 403 -23.62 -17.02 -48.00
C MET A 403 -22.92 -15.66 -48.18
N PRO A 404 -23.56 -14.72 -48.90
CA PRO A 404 -22.92 -13.67 -49.71
C PRO A 404 -22.17 -12.58 -48.94
#